data_AF-A0A2K3LFX6-F1
#
_entry.id   AF-A0A2K3LFX6-F1
#
_cell.length_a   1.000
_cell.length_b   1.000
_cell.length_c   1.000
_cell.angle_alpha   90.00
_cell.angle_beta   90.00
_cell.angle_gamma   90.00
#
_symmetry.space_group_name_H-M   'P 1'
#
loop_
_entity.id
_entity.type
_entity.pdbx_description
1 polymer ?
#
loop_
_entity_poly.entity_id
_entity_poly.type
_entity_poly.pdbx_seq_one_letter_code
_entity_poly.pdbx_strand_id
1 'polypeptide(L)'
;MNNLPPQSLSMMNSVSSIAPLRVSTHSGSTVDRMAYMKRLVIELSKPDLRENAIRVLSKRTELFHELAPLLWNSVGTIEVLLQEITSIYPNLSPPTLSHAQSTRVCNVIALLRCLASHPDTMSLIIAMIPMYLYPFLQTTNTLPQFDWLRLASLGVIGVL
;
A
#
# COMPACT_ATOMS: atom_id res chain seq x y z
N MET A 1 -64.05 -0.65 59.08
CA MET A 1 -63.73 0.59 59.81
C MET A 1 -62.47 1.20 59.21
N ASN A 2 -62.69 2.23 58.39
CA ASN A 2 -61.92 3.45 58.15
C ASN A 2 -60.40 3.44 58.38
N ASN A 3 -59.61 3.66 57.32
CA ASN A 3 -58.95 4.96 57.04
C ASN A 3 -57.75 4.82 56.07
N LEU A 4 -57.80 5.58 54.98
CA LEU A 4 -56.69 6.15 54.20
C LEU A 4 -56.66 7.67 54.51
N PRO A 5 -55.64 8.51 54.17
CA PRO A 5 -54.26 8.33 53.63
C PRO A 5 -53.27 9.30 54.40
N PRO A 6 -52.29 10.08 53.84
CA PRO A 6 -51.37 9.98 52.70
C PRO A 6 -49.86 10.34 52.99
N GLN A 7 -49.00 10.20 51.97
CA GLN A 7 -47.84 11.06 51.59
C GLN A 7 -46.58 11.20 52.49
N SER A 8 -45.41 10.83 51.94
CA SER A 8 -44.29 11.79 51.78
C SER A 8 -43.30 11.35 50.68
N LEU A 9 -42.97 12.29 49.79
CA LEU A 9 -41.79 12.28 48.93
C LEU A 9 -40.56 12.67 49.75
N SER A 10 -39.43 11.97 49.61
CA SER A 10 -38.06 12.53 49.59
C SER A 10 -37.07 11.38 49.37
N MET A 11 -36.42 11.32 48.21
CA MET A 11 -35.08 11.87 47.90
C MET A 11 -33.94 10.87 48.13
N MET A 12 -33.05 10.84 47.12
CA MET A 12 -31.66 10.38 47.12
C MET A 12 -31.41 8.87 46.99
N ASN A 13 -31.53 8.38 45.75
CA ASN A 13 -30.82 7.20 45.31
C ASN A 13 -29.39 7.63 44.90
N SER A 14 -28.42 7.41 45.78
CA SER A 14 -26.99 7.63 45.52
C SER A 14 -26.46 6.53 44.61
N VAL A 15 -26.47 6.77 43.30
CA VAL A 15 -25.78 5.92 42.33
C VAL A 15 -24.38 6.48 42.10
N SER A 16 -23.42 5.74 42.63
CA SER A 16 -21.98 5.84 42.38
C SER A 16 -21.68 6.03 40.89
N SER A 17 -21.08 7.18 40.57
CA SER A 17 -20.56 7.49 39.23
C SER A 17 -19.37 6.57 38.91
N ILE A 18 -19.63 5.51 38.15
CA ILE A 18 -18.58 4.80 37.43
C ILE A 18 -18.26 5.64 36.20
N ALA A 19 -17.13 6.34 36.24
CA ALA A 19 -16.58 7.03 35.08
C ALA A 19 -16.38 6.01 33.95
N PRO A 20 -16.83 6.28 32.71
CA PRO A 20 -16.44 5.44 31.59
C PRO A 20 -14.94 5.66 31.34
N LEU A 21 -14.18 4.57 31.39
CA LEU A 21 -12.83 4.48 30.85
C LEU A 21 -12.87 5.05 29.43
N ARG A 22 -12.24 6.22 29.28
CA ARG A 22 -12.02 6.86 27.99
C ARG A 22 -11.18 5.91 27.15
N VAL A 23 -11.84 5.12 26.31
CA VAL A 23 -11.21 4.42 25.20
C VAL A 23 -10.52 5.50 24.39
N SER A 24 -9.20 5.51 24.48
CA SER A 24 -8.35 6.40 23.71
C SER A 24 -8.47 5.94 22.27
N THR A 25 -9.35 6.59 21.51
CA THR A 25 -9.34 6.53 20.06
C THR A 25 -7.97 7.01 19.61
N HIS A 26 -7.11 6.07 19.20
CA HIS A 26 -5.81 6.40 18.60
C HIS A 26 -6.06 7.18 17.31
N SER A 27 -6.12 8.50 17.41
CA SER A 27 -5.73 9.40 16.34
C SER A 27 -4.21 9.26 16.18
N GLY A 28 -3.75 8.20 15.51
CA GLY A 28 -2.38 8.16 15.03
C GLY A 28 -2.16 9.41 14.19
N SER A 29 -1.25 10.28 14.61
CA SER A 29 -1.10 11.59 14.00
C SER A 29 -0.63 11.42 12.55
N THR A 30 -0.95 12.37 11.66
CA THR A 30 -0.40 12.40 10.29
C THR A 30 1.12 12.25 10.28
N VAL A 31 1.79 12.75 11.33
CA VAL A 31 3.22 12.64 11.58
C VAL A 31 3.65 11.18 11.78
N ASP A 32 2.92 10.40 12.59
CA ASP A 32 3.21 8.97 12.81
C ASP A 32 3.06 8.18 11.51
N ARG A 33 2.03 8.49 10.71
CA ARG A 33 1.82 7.86 9.40
C ARG A 33 2.96 8.17 8.43
N MET A 34 3.41 9.43 8.38
CA MET A 34 4.54 9.84 7.54
C MET A 34 5.84 9.17 7.97
N ALA A 35 6.13 9.13 9.28
CA ALA A 35 7.32 8.46 9.82
C ALA A 35 7.33 6.96 9.48
N TYR A 36 6.16 6.31 9.57
CA TYR A 36 5.99 4.91 9.19
C TYR A 36 6.24 4.69 7.69
N MET A 37 5.69 5.52 6.81
CA MET A 37 5.94 5.41 5.35
C MET A 37 7.42 5.62 5.02
N LYS A 38 8.07 6.62 5.63
CA LYS A 38 9.52 6.85 5.47
C LYS A 38 10.35 5.63 5.85
N ARG A 39 10.01 4.97 6.96
CA ARG A 39 10.68 3.73 7.37
C ARG A 39 10.52 2.64 6.32
N LEU A 40 9.30 2.41 5.81
CA LEU A 40 9.05 1.41 4.77
C LEU A 40 9.83 1.71 3.48
N VAL A 41 9.96 2.98 3.09
CA VAL A 41 10.77 3.35 1.92
C VAL A 41 12.25 3.04 2.14
N ILE A 42 12.80 3.28 3.33
CA ILE A 42 14.17 2.88 3.68
C ILE A 42 14.33 1.35 3.66
N GLU A 43 13.30 0.61 4.08
CA GLU A 43 13.30 -0.85 4.05
C GLU A 43 13.34 -1.43 2.63
N LEU A 44 12.92 -0.69 1.60
CA LEU A 44 13.06 -1.13 0.20
C LEU A 44 14.53 -1.40 -0.17
N SER A 45 15.46 -0.60 0.35
CA SER A 45 16.89 -0.79 0.09
C SER A 45 17.47 -2.05 0.74
N LYS A 46 16.78 -2.65 1.72
CA LYS A 46 17.25 -3.81 2.49
C LYS A 46 16.63 -5.10 1.92
N PRO A 47 17.41 -6.02 1.31
CA PRO A 47 16.87 -7.21 0.64
C PRO A 47 15.92 -8.05 1.50
N ASP A 48 16.24 -8.24 2.78
CA ASP A 48 15.47 -9.06 3.71
C ASP A 48 14.11 -8.46 4.07
N LEU A 49 13.96 -7.13 3.98
CA LEU A 49 12.74 -6.41 4.35
C LEU A 49 11.96 -5.93 3.11
N ARG A 50 12.62 -5.91 1.96
CA ARG A 50 12.12 -5.31 0.72
C ARG A 50 10.78 -5.88 0.29
N GLU A 51 10.61 -7.20 0.31
CA GLU A 51 9.36 -7.83 -0.11
C GLU A 51 8.16 -7.38 0.73
N ASN A 52 8.36 -7.32 2.05
CA ASN A 52 7.34 -6.83 2.97
C ASN A 52 7.05 -5.35 2.74
N ALA A 53 8.09 -4.52 2.58
CA ALA A 53 7.95 -3.09 2.30
C ALA A 53 7.16 -2.85 1.00
N ILE A 54 7.51 -3.53 -0.10
CA ILE A 54 6.79 -3.48 -1.38
C ILE A 54 5.31 -3.81 -1.18
N ARG A 55 5.02 -4.94 -0.52
CA ARG A 55 3.65 -5.43 -0.28
C ARG A 55 2.81 -4.46 0.56
N VAL A 56 3.42 -3.79 1.54
CA VAL A 56 2.71 -2.83 2.40
C VAL A 56 2.50 -1.51 1.68
N LEU A 57 3.52 -1.00 0.99
CA LEU A 57 3.45 0.26 0.25
C LEU A 57 2.47 0.18 -0.93
N SER A 58 2.43 -0.95 -1.66
CA SER A 58 1.53 -1.12 -2.82
C SER A 58 0.05 -1.00 -2.45
N LYS A 59 -0.32 -1.35 -1.21
CA LYS A 59 -1.68 -1.23 -0.67
C LYS A 59 -2.04 0.18 -0.19
N ARG A 60 -1.09 1.13 -0.25
CA ARG A 60 -1.24 2.49 0.29
C ARG A 60 -1.17 3.56 -0.80
N THR A 61 -0.97 3.17 -2.05
CA THR A 61 -0.86 4.06 -3.21
C THR A 61 -2.06 5.01 -3.38
N GLU A 62 -3.27 4.54 -3.11
CA GLU A 62 -4.49 5.37 -3.18
C GLU A 62 -4.77 6.17 -1.90
N LEU A 63 -4.21 5.73 -0.76
CA LEU A 63 -4.54 6.29 0.57
C LEU A 63 -3.54 7.36 1.04
N PHE A 64 -2.41 7.50 0.35
CA PHE A 64 -1.31 8.37 0.75
C PHE A 64 -0.76 9.12 -0.46
N HIS A 65 -1.35 10.28 -0.78
CA HIS A 65 -0.95 11.11 -1.93
C HIS A 65 0.54 11.47 -1.95
N GLU A 66 1.13 11.71 -0.77
CA GLU A 66 2.57 12.00 -0.62
C GLU A 66 3.48 10.80 -0.91
N LEU A 67 2.94 9.61 -1.23
CA LEU A 67 3.74 8.41 -1.47
C LEU A 67 4.60 8.56 -2.71
N ALA A 68 4.05 9.06 -3.82
CA ALA A 68 4.78 9.19 -5.07
C ALA A 68 5.98 10.15 -4.92
N PRO A 69 5.83 11.38 -4.40
CA PRO A 69 6.97 12.24 -4.09
C PRO A 69 7.96 11.60 -3.12
N LEU A 70 7.50 10.85 -2.11
CA LEU A 70 8.37 10.20 -1.13
C LEU A 70 9.24 9.11 -1.78
N LEU A 71 8.65 8.26 -2.63
CA LEU A 71 9.37 7.22 -3.37
C LEU A 71 10.36 7.84 -4.37
N TRP A 72 9.94 8.91 -5.05
CA TRP A 72 10.75 9.58 -6.05
C TRP A 72 11.99 10.27 -5.49
N ASN A 73 11.82 11.01 -4.40
CA ASN A 73 12.91 11.78 -3.79
C ASN A 73 13.84 10.92 -2.91
N SER A 74 13.50 9.66 -2.69
CA SER A 74 14.33 8.74 -1.92
C SER A 74 15.37 8.06 -2.82
N VAL A 75 16.65 8.28 -2.50
CA VAL A 75 17.80 7.81 -3.27
C VAL A 75 17.77 6.28 -3.43
N GLY A 76 17.98 5.81 -4.67
CA GLY A 76 18.05 4.38 -5.00
C GLY A 76 16.70 3.65 -5.01
N THR A 77 15.59 4.31 -4.65
CA THR A 77 14.26 3.65 -4.60
C THR A 77 13.82 3.19 -5.98
N ILE A 78 13.90 4.06 -6.99
CA ILE A 78 13.50 3.72 -8.36
C ILE A 78 14.39 2.61 -8.93
N GLU A 79 15.70 2.65 -8.67
CA GLU A 79 16.64 1.60 -9.06
C GLU A 79 16.26 0.24 -8.46
N VAL A 80 15.93 0.21 -7.17
CA VAL A 80 15.44 -1.01 -6.50
C VAL A 80 14.16 -1.52 -7.14
N LEU A 81 13.19 -0.66 -7.46
CA LEU A 81 11.94 -1.08 -8.12
C LEU A 81 12.21 -1.66 -9.52
N LEU A 82 13.12 -1.06 -10.30
CA LEU A 82 13.53 -1.62 -11.59
C LEU A 82 14.30 -2.93 -11.45
N GLN A 83 15.12 -3.06 -10.41
CA GLN A 83 15.83 -4.30 -10.11
C GLN A 83 14.83 -5.44 -9.87
N GLU A 84 13.75 -5.18 -9.14
CA GLU A 84 12.68 -6.17 -8.91
C GLU A 84 12.02 -6.61 -10.22
N ILE A 85 11.76 -5.67 -11.15
CA ILE A 85 11.21 -5.98 -12.48
C ILE A 85 12.17 -6.84 -13.31
N THR A 86 13.43 -6.41 -13.41
CA THR A 86 14.44 -7.09 -14.23
C THR A 86 14.82 -8.46 -13.66
N SER A 87 14.67 -8.66 -12.34
CA SER A 87 14.97 -9.93 -11.68
C SER A 87 14.14 -11.12 -12.19
N ILE A 88 12.94 -10.88 -12.73
CA ILE A 88 12.08 -11.96 -13.24
C ILE A 88 12.25 -12.24 -14.74
N TYR A 89 13.04 -11.44 -15.46
CA TYR A 89 13.26 -11.64 -16.90
C TYR A 89 13.76 -13.05 -17.28
N PRO A 90 14.69 -13.67 -16.52
CA PRO A 90 15.11 -15.05 -16.79
C PRO A 90 13.98 -16.07 -16.67
N ASN A 91 12.90 -15.75 -15.95
CA ASN A 91 11.75 -16.64 -15.75
C ASN A 91 10.65 -16.46 -16.80
N LEU A 92 10.80 -15.52 -17.75
CA LEU A 92 9.85 -15.32 -18.85
C LEU A 92 10.08 -16.33 -19.98
N SER A 93 11.34 -16.74 -20.20
CA SER A 93 11.73 -17.72 -21.21
C SER A 93 12.96 -18.52 -20.75
N PRO A 94 12.83 -19.82 -20.40
CA PRO A 94 11.59 -20.59 -20.37
C PRO A 94 10.61 -20.09 -19.29
N PRO A 95 9.29 -20.25 -19.47
CA PRO A 95 8.28 -19.67 -18.61
C PRO A 95 8.18 -20.41 -17.27
N THR A 96 9.06 -20.04 -16.34
CA THR A 96 9.24 -20.65 -15.02
C THR A 96 8.79 -19.73 -13.88
N LEU A 97 8.08 -18.65 -14.22
CA LEU A 97 7.60 -17.66 -13.26
C LEU A 97 6.66 -18.29 -12.23
N SER A 98 7.02 -18.18 -10.96
CA SER A 98 6.18 -18.62 -9.85
C SER A 98 5.10 -17.60 -9.49
N HIS A 99 4.07 -18.08 -8.80
CA HIS A 99 2.98 -17.22 -8.31
C HIS A 99 3.47 -16.13 -7.34
N ALA A 100 4.43 -16.47 -6.47
CA ALA A 100 5.01 -15.53 -5.52
C ALA A 100 5.81 -14.42 -6.23
N GLN A 101 6.64 -14.78 -7.22
CA GLN A 101 7.40 -13.82 -8.02
C GLN A 101 6.49 -12.87 -8.81
N SER A 102 5.45 -13.40 -9.47
CA SER A 102 4.48 -12.57 -10.18
C SER A 102 3.75 -11.61 -9.24
N THR A 103 3.28 -12.10 -8.09
CA THR A 103 2.61 -11.25 -7.08
C THR A 103 3.52 -10.12 -6.59
N ARG A 104 4.79 -10.43 -6.30
CA ARG A 104 5.79 -9.45 -5.87
C ARG A 104 6.02 -8.37 -6.93
N VAL A 105 6.23 -8.76 -8.19
CA VAL A 105 6.43 -7.81 -9.29
C VAL A 105 5.16 -7.01 -9.60
N CYS A 106 3.98 -7.59 -9.51
CA CYS A 106 2.71 -6.85 -9.64
C CYS A 106 2.57 -5.76 -8.57
N ASN A 107 3.00 -6.01 -7.33
CA ASN A 107 3.04 -4.98 -6.29
C ASN A 107 4.03 -3.85 -6.63
N VAL A 108 5.18 -4.17 -7.24
CA VAL A 108 6.14 -3.17 -7.74
C VAL A 108 5.52 -2.34 -8.87
N ILE A 109 4.85 -2.99 -9.83
CA ILE A 109 4.14 -2.32 -10.93
C ILE A 109 3.07 -1.36 -10.39
N ALA A 110 2.38 -1.72 -9.30
CA ALA A 110 1.42 -0.81 -8.64
C ALA A 110 2.10 0.44 -8.04
N LEU A 111 3.30 0.31 -7.46
CA LEU A 111 4.08 1.46 -6.98
C LEU A 111 4.54 2.35 -8.14
N LEU A 112 4.95 1.74 -9.24
CA LEU A 112 5.32 2.46 -10.46
C LEU A 112 4.13 3.18 -11.10
N ARG A 113 2.93 2.58 -11.07
CA ARG A 113 1.69 3.24 -11.46
C ARG A 113 1.41 4.46 -10.59
N CYS A 114 1.61 4.35 -9.28
CA CYS A 114 1.45 5.48 -8.35
C CYS A 114 2.37 6.64 -8.72
N LEU A 115 3.65 6.36 -9.00
CA LEU A 115 4.62 7.35 -9.51
C LEU A 115 4.21 7.94 -10.87
N ALA A 116 3.70 7.11 -11.78
CA ALA A 116 3.24 7.58 -13.10
C ALA A 116 2.03 8.52 -13.02
N SER A 117 1.13 8.27 -12.06
CA SER A 117 -0.10 9.04 -11.88
C SER A 117 0.08 10.41 -11.21
N HIS A 118 1.27 10.70 -10.66
CA HIS A 118 1.51 11.92 -9.91
C HIS A 118 2.22 12.98 -10.78
N PRO A 119 1.68 14.22 -10.89
CA PRO A 119 2.15 15.22 -11.86
C PRO A 119 3.64 15.55 -11.71
N ASP A 120 4.15 15.60 -10.48
CA ASP A 120 5.55 15.96 -10.21
C ASP A 120 6.56 14.88 -10.60
N THR A 121 6.13 13.62 -10.72
CA THR A 121 7.01 12.46 -10.98
C THR A 121 6.78 11.83 -12.35
N MET A 122 5.68 12.21 -13.01
CA MET A 122 5.20 11.68 -14.28
C MET A 122 6.21 11.83 -15.44
N SER A 123 6.89 12.97 -15.55
CA SER A 123 7.71 13.33 -16.73
C SER A 123 8.90 12.40 -17.00
N LEU A 124 9.60 11.92 -15.96
CA LEU A 124 10.72 10.97 -16.12
C LEU A 124 10.25 9.50 -16.13
N ILE A 125 9.14 9.22 -15.45
CA ILE A 125 8.55 7.89 -15.34
C ILE A 125 7.95 7.43 -16.68
N ILE A 126 7.28 8.32 -17.42
CA ILE A 126 6.71 8.02 -18.74
C ILE A 126 7.77 7.53 -19.73
N ALA A 127 8.97 8.13 -19.72
CA ALA A 127 10.00 7.79 -20.69
C ALA A 127 10.66 6.43 -20.40
N MET A 128 10.76 6.05 -19.13
CA MET A 128 11.60 4.91 -18.71
C MET A 128 10.79 3.63 -18.51
N ILE A 129 9.64 3.69 -17.86
CA ILE A 129 8.93 2.50 -17.38
C ILE A 129 8.37 1.60 -18.50
N PRO A 130 7.78 2.11 -19.60
CA PRO A 130 7.24 1.26 -20.66
C PRO A 130 8.25 0.27 -21.24
N MET A 131 9.51 0.69 -21.39
CA MET A 131 10.57 -0.17 -21.92
C MET A 131 10.83 -1.40 -21.04
N TYR A 132 10.75 -1.24 -19.71
CA TYR A 132 10.95 -2.34 -18.77
C TYR A 132 9.73 -3.27 -18.66
N LEU A 133 8.54 -2.82 -19.04
CA LEU A 133 7.31 -3.62 -18.99
C LEU A 133 7.02 -4.36 -20.30
N TYR A 134 7.60 -3.92 -21.42
CA TYR A 134 7.35 -4.53 -22.74
C TYR A 134 7.64 -6.05 -22.80
N PRO A 135 8.73 -6.58 -22.20
CA PRO A 135 8.97 -8.02 -22.18
C PRO A 135 7.84 -8.83 -21.53
N PHE A 136 7.11 -8.25 -20.57
CA PHE A 136 5.98 -8.92 -19.93
C PHE A 136 4.79 -9.07 -20.87
N LEU A 137 4.53 -8.04 -21.68
CA LEU A 137 3.44 -8.03 -22.66
C LEU A 137 3.67 -9.01 -23.82
N GLN A 138 4.92 -9.33 -24.11
CA GLN A 138 5.29 -10.29 -25.15
C GLN A 138 5.13 -11.75 -24.73
N THR A 139 4.86 -12.03 -23.45
CA THR A 139 4.64 -13.39 -22.98
C THR A 139 3.35 -13.98 -23.56
N THR A 140 3.40 -15.22 -24.04
CA THR A 140 2.26 -15.95 -24.63
C THR A 140 1.71 -17.04 -23.70
N ASN A 141 2.38 -17.27 -22.56
CA ASN A 141 1.97 -18.28 -21.59
C ASN A 141 0.61 -17.92 -20.96
N THR A 142 -0.27 -18.91 -20.83
CA THR A 142 -1.65 -18.76 -20.35
C THR A 142 -1.84 -19.09 -18.86
N LEU A 143 -0.75 -19.32 -18.12
CA LEU A 143 -0.83 -19.53 -16.68
C LEU A 143 -1.27 -18.23 -15.98
N PRO A 144 -2.06 -18.32 -14.89
CA PRO A 144 -2.64 -17.14 -14.23
C PRO A 144 -1.62 -16.07 -13.82
N GLN A 145 -0.41 -16.49 -13.40
CA GLN A 145 0.64 -15.56 -13.01
C GLN A 145 1.17 -14.70 -14.17
N PHE A 146 1.08 -15.18 -15.42
CA PHE A 146 1.44 -14.40 -16.61
C PHE A 146 0.29 -13.50 -17.04
N ASP A 147 -0.97 -13.93 -16.90
CA ASP A 147 -2.15 -13.09 -17.15
C ASP A 147 -2.16 -11.87 -16.23
N TRP A 148 -1.93 -12.08 -14.92
CA TRP A 148 -1.88 -11.00 -13.94
C TRP A 148 -0.73 -10.04 -14.20
N LEU A 149 0.45 -10.57 -14.57
CA LEU A 149 1.61 -9.76 -14.91
C LEU A 149 1.34 -8.86 -16.12
N ARG A 150 0.72 -9.40 -17.18
CA ARG A 150 0.31 -8.64 -18.37
C ARG A 150 -0.74 -7.59 -18.04
N LEU A 151 -1.76 -7.96 -17.28
CA LEU A 151 -2.82 -7.05 -16.86
C LEU A 151 -2.27 -5.87 -16.02
N ALA A 152 -1.40 -6.15 -15.06
CA ALA A 152 -0.75 -5.12 -14.25
C ALA A 152 0.10 -4.17 -15.13
N SER A 153 0.86 -4.73 -16.07
CA SER A 153 1.72 -3.97 -16.98
C SER A 153 0.92 -3.03 -17.89
N LEU A 154 -0.19 -3.53 -18.46
CA LEU A 154 -1.13 -2.71 -19.24
C LEU A 154 -1.75 -1.60 -18.38
N GLY A 155 -2.00 -1.87 -17.09
CA GLY A 155 -2.51 -0.89 -16.14
C GLY A 155 -1.57 0.30 -15.91
N VAL A 156 -0.25 0.14 -16.06
CA VAL A 156 0.67 1.29 -16.03
C VAL A 156 0.60 2.06 -17.34
N ILE A 157 0.68 1.35 -18.48
CA ILE A 157 0.69 1.98 -19.82
C ILE A 157 -0.59 2.78 -20.08
N GLY A 158 -1.75 2.32 -19.61
CA GLY A 158 -3.02 3.03 -19.80
C GLY A 158 -3.19 4.29 -18.93
N VAL A 159 -2.26 4.57 -18.01
CA VAL A 159 -2.26 5.80 -17.18
C VAL A 159 -1.23 6.82 -17.69
N LEU A 160 -0.29 6.39 -18.54
CA LEU A 160 0.64 7.27 -19.25
C LEU A 160 -0.07 7.98 -20.41
#